data_AF-D6PRB6-F1
#
_entry.id   AF-D6PRB6-F1
#
_cell.length_a   1.000
_cell.length_b   1.000
_cell.length_c   1.000
_cell.angle_alpha   90.00
_cell.angle_beta   90.00
_cell.angle_gamma   90.00
#
_symmetry.space_group_name_H-M   'P 1'
#
loop_
_entity.id
_entity.type
_entity.pdbx_description
1 polymer ?
#
loop_
_entity_poly.entity_id
_entity_poly.type
_entity_poly.pdbx_seq_one_letter_code
_entity_poly.pdbx_strand_id
1 'polypeptide(L)'
;MVVGLERETPDPDEFALVKVHGVHDPLRVHVSVLERVTNGLASGDWVRLKDGDKRHSPIGVLHSIDREGNVAVGIIGLPTLWKGTSSQLQMAKAYSVGQFVKLKANVVIPRFKWMRKSRGIWATGRISQVLPNGCLEVDFPGVLPFGEEHGSCLADPAEVEIVNFNTCQG
;
A
#
# COMPACT_ATOMS: atom_id res chain seq x y z
N MET A 1 25.15 -6.78 3.62
CA MET A 1 25.21 -5.41 4.19
C MET A 1 25.11 -5.55 5.69
N VAL A 2 25.99 -4.91 6.45
CA VAL A 2 25.93 -4.90 7.92
C VAL A 2 25.84 -3.44 8.35
N VAL A 3 24.84 -3.13 9.17
CA VAL A 3 24.59 -1.76 9.68
C VAL A 3 24.95 -1.75 11.15
N GLY A 4 25.88 -0.89 11.54
CA GLY A 4 26.20 -0.59 12.93
C GLY A 4 25.54 0.73 13.33
N LEU A 5 24.87 0.74 14.49
CA LEU A 5 24.28 1.94 15.06
C LEU A 5 25.24 2.49 16.12
N GLU A 6 25.77 3.69 15.92
CA GLU A 6 26.53 4.38 16.96
C GLU A 6 25.54 5.00 17.94
N ARG A 7 25.47 4.47 19.16
CA ARG A 7 24.66 5.02 20.25
C ARG A 7 25.54 5.82 21.18
N GLU A 8 25.78 7.07 20.84
CA GLU A 8 26.24 8.06 21.82
C GLU A 8 25.12 9.09 22.01
N THR A 9 24.28 8.85 23.02
CA THR A 9 23.16 9.71 23.48
C THR A 9 21.91 9.76 22.58
N PRO A 10 20.71 10.02 23.15
CA PRO A 10 19.47 10.12 22.37
C PRO A 10 19.44 11.47 21.66
N ASP A 11 20.15 11.56 20.53
CA ASP A 11 20.22 12.74 19.68
C ASP A 11 19.15 12.64 18.57
N PRO A 12 18.33 13.69 18.33
CA PRO A 12 17.37 13.73 17.21
C PRO A 12 17.97 13.55 15.80
N ASP A 13 19.29 13.65 15.64
CA ASP A 13 20.03 13.44 14.38
C ASP A 13 20.76 12.07 14.36
N GLU A 14 20.02 10.97 14.48
CA GLU A 14 20.58 9.61 14.56
C GLU A 14 21.09 9.12 13.19
N PHE A 15 22.41 8.97 13.04
CA PHE A 15 23.06 8.40 11.87
C PHE A 15 23.57 6.98 12.14
N ALA A 16 23.54 6.12 11.13
CA ALA A 16 24.17 4.81 11.15
C ALA A 16 25.36 4.74 10.19
N LEU A 17 26.37 3.96 10.58
CA LEU A 17 27.48 3.59 9.71
C LEU A 17 27.13 2.30 8.97
N VAL A 18 27.01 2.40 7.65
CA VAL A 18 26.64 1.32 6.76
C VAL A 18 27.88 0.79 6.07
N LYS A 19 28.24 -0.46 6.35
CA LYS A 19 29.31 -1.16 5.63
C LYS A 19 28.73 -1.90 4.43
N VAL A 20 29.06 -1.42 3.24
CA VAL A 20 28.68 -2.01 1.95
C VAL A 20 29.83 -2.88 1.45
N HIS A 21 29.52 -4.08 0.96
CA HIS A 21 30.54 -4.97 0.41
C HIS A 21 31.15 -4.36 -0.86
N GLY A 22 32.48 -4.27 -0.94
CA GLY A 22 33.19 -3.62 -2.05
C GLY A 22 33.44 -2.12 -1.88
N VAL A 23 32.92 -1.49 -0.81
CA VAL A 23 33.25 -0.12 -0.42
C VAL A 23 34.16 -0.19 0.80
N HIS A 24 35.35 0.41 0.71
CA HIS A 24 36.32 0.39 1.80
C HIS A 24 35.89 1.27 2.98
N ASP A 25 35.30 2.43 2.70
CA ASP A 25 34.84 3.38 3.71
C ASP A 25 33.36 3.17 4.05
N PRO A 26 32.99 3.06 5.35
CA PRO A 26 31.60 3.00 5.77
C PRO A 26 30.83 4.28 5.38
N LEU A 27 29.61 4.11 4.90
CA LEU A 27 28.73 5.23 4.55
C LEU A 27 27.98 5.69 5.80
N ARG A 28 28.01 6.99 6.08
CA ARG A 28 27.22 7.59 7.17
C ARG A 28 25.87 7.99 6.61
N VAL A 29 24.80 7.34 7.09
CA VAL A 29 23.45 7.46 6.53
C VAL A 29 22.49 7.77 7.66
N HIS A 30 21.57 8.71 7.45
CA HIS A 30 20.56 9.03 8.44
C HIS A 30 19.64 7.82 8.66
N VAL A 31 19.34 7.47 9.91
CA VAL A 31 18.58 6.24 10.20
C VAL A 31 17.17 6.28 9.58
N SER A 32 16.58 7.47 9.41
CA SER A 32 15.26 7.61 8.79
C SER A 32 15.18 7.15 7.32
N VAL A 33 16.31 7.07 6.61
CA VAL A 33 16.33 6.59 5.22
C VAL A 33 16.71 5.11 5.11
N LEU A 34 17.03 4.47 6.23
CA LEU A 34 17.38 3.06 6.28
C LEU A 34 16.16 2.22 6.55
N GLU A 35 15.94 1.24 5.68
CA GLU A 35 14.89 0.27 5.87
C GLU A 35 15.47 -1.15 5.93
N ARG A 36 15.01 -1.93 6.91
CA ARG A 36 15.39 -3.34 7.01
C ARG A 36 14.55 -4.17 6.06
N VAL A 37 15.24 -4.84 5.15
CA VAL A 37 14.65 -5.85 4.26
C VAL A 37 14.90 -7.25 4.83
N THR A 38 13.85 -8.06 4.98
CA THR A 38 13.91 -9.49 5.29
C THR A 38 13.18 -10.26 4.20
N ASN A 39 13.78 -11.29 3.62
CA ASN A 39 13.15 -12.11 2.57
C ASN A 39 12.62 -11.29 1.37
N GLY A 40 13.24 -10.16 1.05
CA GLY A 40 12.80 -9.25 -0.01
C GLY A 40 11.56 -8.42 0.32
N LEU A 41 11.19 -8.35 1.60
CA LEU A 41 10.07 -7.56 2.12
C LEU A 41 10.53 -6.54 3.16
N ALA A 42 9.85 -5.42 3.21
CA ALA A 42 10.07 -4.31 4.13
C ALA A 42 8.74 -3.67 4.57
N SER A 43 8.78 -2.76 5.54
CA SER A 43 7.55 -2.09 5.99
C SER A 43 7.00 -1.18 4.88
N GLY A 44 5.68 -1.02 4.82
CA GLY A 44 5.03 -0.29 3.73
C GLY A 44 4.91 -1.06 2.41
N ASP A 45 5.55 -2.23 2.26
CA ASP A 45 5.37 -3.06 1.07
C ASP A 45 3.92 -3.50 0.92
N TRP A 46 3.43 -3.47 -0.32
CA TRP A 46 2.12 -3.99 -0.65
C TRP A 46 2.22 -5.49 -0.88
N VAL A 47 1.38 -6.25 -0.19
CA VAL A 47 1.43 -7.70 -0.20
C VAL A 47 0.07 -8.30 -0.45
N ARG A 48 0.06 -9.46 -1.10
CA ARG A 48 -1.11 -10.32 -1.29
C ARG A 48 -0.94 -11.58 -0.47
N LEU A 49 -1.98 -11.95 0.27
CA LEU A 49 -2.07 -13.26 0.90
C LEU A 49 -2.23 -14.35 -0.16
N LYS A 50 -1.42 -15.41 -0.09
CA LYS A 50 -1.53 -16.56 -1.00
C LYS A 50 -2.82 -17.34 -0.78
N ASP A 51 -3.21 -17.50 0.49
CA ASP A 51 -4.46 -18.14 0.86
C ASP A 51 -5.55 -17.08 1.03
N GLY A 52 -6.59 -17.18 0.20
CA GLY A 52 -7.69 -16.22 0.20
C GLY A 52 -8.83 -16.62 1.13
N ASP A 53 -9.26 -15.71 1.99
CA ASP A 53 -10.57 -15.72 2.64
C ASP A 53 -11.46 -14.68 1.95
N LYS A 54 -12.75 -14.98 1.76
CA LYS A 54 -13.71 -14.03 1.19
C LYS A 54 -14.11 -12.92 2.19
N ARG A 55 -13.83 -13.09 3.49
CA ARG A 55 -14.22 -12.15 4.54
C ARG A 55 -13.38 -10.87 4.56
N HIS A 56 -12.12 -10.94 4.15
CA HIS A 56 -11.21 -9.79 4.11
C HIS A 56 -10.63 -9.58 2.71
N SER A 57 -9.99 -8.44 2.48
CA SER A 57 -9.26 -8.22 1.21
C SER A 57 -8.07 -9.19 1.12
N PRO A 58 -7.73 -9.70 -0.07
CA PRO A 58 -6.52 -10.48 -0.24
C PRO A 58 -5.26 -9.60 -0.33
N ILE A 59 -5.39 -8.27 -0.43
CA ILE A 59 -4.28 -7.32 -0.53
C ILE A 59 -4.23 -6.45 0.73
N GLY A 60 -3.02 -6.19 1.21
CA GLY A 60 -2.77 -5.32 2.35
C GLY A 60 -1.40 -4.66 2.30
N VAL A 61 -1.10 -3.90 3.35
CA VAL A 61 0.19 -3.21 3.53
C VAL A 61 0.94 -3.88 4.68
N LEU A 62 2.21 -4.22 4.46
CA LEU A 62 3.07 -4.82 5.46
C LEU A 62 3.46 -3.76 6.50
N HIS A 63 3.16 -3.99 7.78
CA HIS A 63 3.52 -3.04 8.86
C HIS A 63 4.87 -3.40 9.46
N SER A 64 5.14 -4.70 9.62
CA SER A 64 6.39 -5.18 10.16
C SER A 64 6.73 -6.56 9.64
N ILE A 65 8.03 -6.83 9.57
CA ILE A 65 8.62 -8.14 9.35
C ILE A 65 9.81 -8.29 10.30
N ASP A 66 9.94 -9.36 11.06
CA ASP A 66 11.10 -9.61 11.95
C ASP A 66 12.26 -10.31 11.21
N ARG A 67 13.26 -10.86 11.92
CA ARG A 67 14.42 -11.52 11.27
C ARG A 67 14.10 -12.96 10.89
N GLU A 68 13.16 -13.56 11.61
CA GLU A 68 12.63 -14.90 11.45
C GLU A 68 11.58 -14.95 10.32
N GLY A 69 11.15 -13.78 9.84
CA GLY A 69 10.20 -13.63 8.76
C GLY A 69 8.75 -13.68 9.22
N ASN A 70 8.47 -13.50 10.52
CA ASN A 70 7.12 -13.25 11.02
C ASN A 70 6.68 -11.84 10.61
N VAL A 71 5.42 -11.71 10.21
CA VAL A 71 4.89 -10.49 9.60
C VAL A 71 3.60 -10.04 10.28
N ALA A 72 3.37 -8.73 10.25
CA ALA A 72 2.08 -8.12 10.57
C ALA A 72 1.61 -7.26 9.40
N VAL A 73 0.40 -7.52 8.87
CA VAL A 73 -0.14 -6.88 7.67
C VAL A 73 -1.47 -6.21 7.98
N GLY A 74 -1.62 -4.94 7.58
CA GLY A 74 -2.89 -4.23 7.62
C GLY A 74 -3.76 -4.66 6.45
N ILE A 75 -4.96 -5.20 6.73
CA ILE A 75 -5.87 -5.75 5.73
C ILE A 75 -7.31 -5.28 6.00
N ILE A 76 -8.01 -4.89 4.95
CA ILE A 76 -9.44 -4.51 5.01
C ILE A 76 -10.29 -5.70 5.44
N GLY A 77 -11.21 -5.48 6.39
CA GLY A 77 -12.13 -6.50 6.88
C GLY A 77 -11.60 -7.31 8.08
N LEU A 78 -10.40 -6.99 8.57
CA LEU A 78 -9.88 -7.51 9.84
C LEU A 78 -9.89 -6.40 10.92
N PRO A 79 -10.22 -6.75 12.19
CA PRO A 79 -10.21 -5.79 13.29
C PRO A 79 -8.80 -5.41 13.75
N THR A 80 -7.81 -6.25 13.44
CA THR A 80 -6.40 -6.09 13.84
C THR A 80 -5.48 -6.51 12.68
N LEU A 81 -4.18 -6.24 12.82
CA LEU A 81 -3.19 -6.70 11.84
C LEU A 81 -3.24 -8.22 11.70
N TRP A 82 -3.29 -8.69 10.45
CA TRP A 82 -3.10 -10.09 10.15
C TRP A 82 -1.67 -10.50 10.50
N LYS A 83 -1.52 -11.62 11.20
CA LYS A 83 -0.21 -12.16 11.60
C LYS A 83 0.05 -13.48 10.89
N GLY A 84 1.28 -13.66 10.44
CA GLY A 84 1.72 -14.90 9.79
C GLY A 84 3.19 -14.86 9.45
N THR A 85 3.57 -15.52 8.37
CA THR A 85 4.95 -15.59 7.90
C THR A 85 5.09 -15.04 6.49
N SER A 86 6.27 -14.49 6.16
CA SER A 86 6.60 -13.96 4.83
C SER A 86 6.38 -14.95 3.69
N SER A 87 6.48 -16.26 3.96
CA SER A 87 6.24 -17.32 2.96
C SER A 87 4.79 -17.38 2.49
N GLN A 88 3.83 -16.85 3.28
CA GLN A 88 2.41 -16.78 2.94
C GLN A 88 2.06 -15.53 2.12
N LEU A 89 3.04 -14.65 1.88
CA LEU A 89 2.87 -13.39 1.17
C LEU A 89 3.45 -13.47 -0.25
N GLN A 90 2.87 -12.66 -1.13
CA GLN A 90 3.41 -12.33 -2.45
C GLN A 90 3.43 -10.81 -2.61
N MET A 91 4.47 -10.27 -3.24
CA MET A 91 4.51 -8.84 -3.57
C MET A 91 3.29 -8.46 -4.43
N ALA A 92 2.65 -7.33 -4.10
CA ALA A 92 1.52 -6.78 -4.82
C ALA A 92 1.85 -5.40 -5.38
N LYS A 93 1.02 -4.93 -6.31
CA LYS A 93 1.15 -3.58 -6.86
C LYS A 93 0.87 -2.55 -5.77
N ALA A 94 1.77 -1.61 -5.61
CA ALA A 94 1.58 -0.49 -4.71
C ALA A 94 0.59 0.53 -5.26
N TYR A 95 -0.17 1.14 -4.35
CA TYR A 95 -1.02 2.29 -4.61
C TYR A 95 -0.49 3.52 -3.88
N SER A 96 -0.67 4.68 -4.48
CA SER A 96 -0.17 5.95 -3.96
C SER A 96 -1.16 7.08 -4.23
N VAL A 97 -1.15 8.08 -3.36
CA VAL A 97 -1.96 9.29 -3.50
C VAL A 97 -1.70 9.96 -4.87
N GLY A 98 -2.77 10.47 -5.48
CA GLY A 98 -2.74 11.12 -6.78
C GLY A 98 -2.91 10.17 -7.97
N GLN A 99 -2.77 8.85 -7.78
CA GLN A 99 -3.05 7.89 -8.85
C GLN A 99 -4.54 7.85 -9.17
N PHE A 100 -4.86 7.67 -10.45
CA PHE A 100 -6.23 7.45 -10.88
C PHE A 100 -6.56 5.97 -10.90
N VAL A 101 -7.72 5.63 -10.36
CA VAL A 101 -8.21 4.25 -10.28
C VAL A 101 -9.65 4.14 -10.76
N LYS A 102 -9.99 2.95 -11.23
CA LYS A 102 -11.37 2.55 -11.54
C LYS A 102 -11.61 1.13 -11.04
N LEU A 103 -12.86 0.76 -10.80
CA LEU A 103 -13.20 -0.65 -10.57
C LEU A 103 -12.82 -1.48 -11.80
N LYS A 104 -12.28 -2.67 -11.54
CA LYS A 104 -12.01 -3.66 -12.59
C LYS A 104 -13.32 -4.10 -13.22
N ALA A 105 -13.27 -4.44 -14.51
CA ALA A 105 -14.46 -4.85 -15.27
C ALA A 105 -15.13 -6.14 -14.73
N ASN A 106 -14.38 -7.00 -14.02
CA ASN A 106 -14.89 -8.25 -13.45
C ASN A 106 -15.51 -8.08 -12.05
N VAL A 107 -15.53 -6.87 -11.48
CA VAL A 107 -16.16 -6.60 -10.19
C VAL A 107 -17.65 -6.33 -10.40
N VAL A 108 -18.47 -7.27 -9.95
CA VAL A 108 -19.94 -7.19 -10.06
C VAL A 108 -20.53 -6.48 -8.84
N ILE A 109 -20.09 -6.84 -7.65
CA ILE A 109 -20.55 -6.28 -6.38
C ILE A 109 -19.30 -5.82 -5.62
N PRO A 110 -18.98 -4.51 -5.62
CA PRO A 110 -17.82 -4.00 -4.91
C PRO A 110 -18.04 -4.07 -3.39
N ARG A 111 -16.94 -4.22 -2.64
CA ARG A 111 -16.96 -4.20 -1.17
C ARG A 111 -17.50 -2.87 -0.62
N PHE A 112 -17.23 -1.78 -1.32
CA PHE A 112 -17.68 -0.43 -0.96
C PHE A 112 -18.54 0.18 -2.07
N LYS A 113 -19.50 1.04 -1.70
CA LYS A 113 -20.28 1.82 -2.67
C LYS A 113 -19.29 2.58 -3.56
N TRP A 114 -19.50 2.50 -4.88
CA TRP A 114 -18.68 3.20 -5.86
C TRP A 114 -19.53 4.17 -6.68
N MET A 115 -18.94 5.30 -7.05
CA MET A 115 -19.64 6.33 -7.82
C MET A 115 -19.93 5.87 -9.25
N ARG A 116 -21.16 6.10 -9.71
CA ARG A 116 -21.64 5.76 -11.07
C ARG A 116 -21.85 7.03 -11.88
N LYS A 117 -21.47 6.99 -13.15
CA LYS A 117 -21.86 7.99 -14.14
C LYS A 117 -23.30 7.76 -14.58
N SER A 118 -23.92 8.78 -15.18
CA SER A 118 -25.32 8.76 -15.66
C SER A 118 -25.67 7.59 -16.60
N ARG A 119 -24.68 6.98 -17.26
CA ARG A 119 -24.86 5.82 -18.16
C ARG A 119 -24.61 4.46 -17.50
N GLY A 120 -24.57 4.39 -16.17
CA GLY A 120 -24.35 3.14 -15.44
C GLY A 120 -22.90 2.66 -15.42
N ILE A 121 -21.97 3.38 -16.03
CA ILE A 121 -20.53 3.12 -16.05
C ILE A 121 -19.91 3.59 -14.72
N TRP A 122 -19.04 2.78 -14.13
CA TRP A 122 -18.28 3.18 -12.94
C TRP A 122 -17.40 4.40 -13.22
N ALA A 123 -17.42 5.37 -12.31
CA ALA A 123 -16.57 6.55 -12.43
C ALA A 123 -15.10 6.19 -12.17
N THR A 124 -14.20 6.90 -12.85
CA THR A 124 -12.77 6.92 -12.50
C THR A 124 -12.57 7.98 -11.42
N GLY A 125 -11.86 7.62 -10.36
CA GLY A 125 -11.54 8.53 -9.27
C GLY A 125 -10.02 8.65 -9.07
N ARG A 126 -9.63 9.59 -8.21
CA ARG A 126 -8.24 9.86 -7.83
C ARG A 126 -8.06 9.47 -6.37
N ILE A 127 -7.02 8.69 -6.05
CA ILE A 127 -6.70 8.34 -4.67
C ILE A 127 -6.32 9.62 -3.92
N SER A 128 -7.08 9.96 -2.88
CA SER A 128 -6.83 11.09 -1.98
C SER A 128 -6.07 10.65 -0.74
N GLN A 129 -6.32 9.43 -0.25
CA GLN A 129 -5.61 8.86 0.90
C GLN A 129 -5.41 7.35 0.74
N VAL A 130 -4.31 6.84 1.30
CA VAL A 130 -4.10 5.41 1.55
C VAL A 130 -4.15 5.18 3.06
N LEU A 131 -5.12 4.41 3.53
CA LEU A 131 -5.27 4.09 4.95
C LEU A 131 -4.27 3.00 5.38
N PRO A 132 -3.91 2.91 6.68
CA PRO A 132 -2.93 1.93 7.15
C PRO A 132 -3.31 0.46 6.89
N ASN A 133 -4.59 0.14 6.70
CA ASN A 133 -5.06 -1.21 6.36
C ASN A 133 -5.08 -1.49 4.84
N GLY A 134 -4.52 -0.59 4.02
CA GLY A 134 -4.52 -0.68 2.56
C GLY A 134 -5.80 -0.20 1.88
N CYS A 135 -6.80 0.26 2.64
CA CYS A 135 -8.01 0.86 2.07
C CYS A 135 -7.68 2.19 1.37
N LEU A 136 -8.25 2.39 0.19
CA LEU A 136 -8.03 3.60 -0.59
C LEU A 136 -9.23 4.53 -0.40
N GLU A 137 -8.99 5.80 -0.07
CA GLU A 137 -9.99 6.85 -0.21
C GLU A 137 -9.84 7.49 -1.59
N VAL A 138 -10.96 7.63 -2.30
CA VAL A 138 -10.98 8.00 -3.71
C VAL A 138 -11.97 9.12 -3.97
N ASP A 139 -11.47 10.24 -4.48
CA ASP A 139 -12.27 11.40 -4.86
C ASP A 139 -12.65 11.33 -6.34
N PHE A 140 -13.77 11.96 -6.70
CA PHE A 140 -14.30 11.96 -8.07
C PHE A 140 -14.44 13.39 -8.62
N PRO A 141 -13.32 14.09 -8.91
CA PRO A 141 -13.34 15.50 -9.29
C PRO A 141 -14.09 15.79 -10.62
N GLY A 142 -14.29 14.77 -11.46
CA GLY A 142 -15.00 14.89 -12.74
C GLY A 142 -16.49 14.54 -12.70
N VAL A 143 -17.06 14.30 -11.51
CA VAL A 143 -18.49 14.03 -11.34
C VAL A 143 -19.12 15.24 -10.68
N LEU A 144 -19.98 15.95 -11.42
CA LEU A 144 -20.75 17.06 -10.85
C LEU A 144 -21.73 16.49 -9.82
N PRO A 145 -21.70 16.96 -8.56
CA PRO A 145 -22.64 16.52 -7.54
C PRO A 145 -24.01 17.10 -7.88
N PHE A 146 -24.87 16.30 -8.50
CA PHE A 146 -26.29 16.59 -8.51
C PHE A 146 -26.85 16.16 -7.14
N GLY A 147 -26.92 17.10 -6.20
CA GLY A 147 -27.31 16.84 -4.80
C GLY A 147 -26.11 16.47 -3.90
N GLU A 148 -26.29 16.65 -2.58
CA GLU A 148 -25.31 16.75 -1.47
C GLU A 148 -24.19 15.69 -1.31
N GLU A 149 -23.93 14.80 -2.27
CA GLU A 149 -22.83 13.83 -2.18
C GLU A 149 -21.55 14.37 -2.86
N HIS A 150 -20.87 15.34 -2.24
CA HIS A 150 -19.42 15.48 -2.39
C HIS A 150 -18.76 14.32 -1.63
N GLY A 151 -18.86 13.10 -2.16
CA GLY A 151 -18.46 11.89 -1.45
C GLY A 151 -17.24 11.26 -2.06
N SER A 152 -16.12 11.27 -1.34
CA SER A 152 -15.07 10.27 -1.56
C SER A 152 -15.68 8.87 -1.39
N CYS A 153 -15.17 7.88 -2.10
CA CYS A 153 -15.53 6.48 -1.89
C CYS A 153 -14.32 5.73 -1.35
N LEU A 154 -14.58 4.75 -0.49
CA LEU A 154 -13.57 3.76 -0.12
C LEU A 154 -13.40 2.75 -1.26
N ALA A 155 -12.20 2.20 -1.40
CA ALA A 155 -11.89 1.19 -2.39
C ALA A 155 -11.07 0.04 -1.78
N ASP A 156 -11.43 -1.18 -2.15
CA ASP A 156 -10.58 -2.34 -1.95
C ASP A 156 -9.49 -2.37 -3.05
N PRO A 157 -8.20 -2.36 -2.71
CA PRO A 157 -7.11 -2.43 -3.69
C PRO A 157 -7.15 -3.68 -4.57
N ALA A 158 -7.86 -4.73 -4.16
CA ALA A 158 -8.07 -5.93 -4.96
C ALA A 158 -9.14 -5.76 -6.06
N GLU A 159 -10.05 -4.80 -5.91
CA GLU A 159 -11.19 -4.55 -6.80
C GLU A 159 -10.92 -3.44 -7.82
N VAL A 160 -9.92 -2.60 -7.58
CA VAL A 160 -9.56 -1.49 -8.47
C VAL A 160 -8.32 -1.77 -9.31
N GLU A 161 -8.19 -1.04 -10.40
CA GLU A 161 -6.99 -0.99 -11.23
C GLU A 161 -6.59 0.46 -11.50
N ILE A 162 -5.29 0.70 -11.60
CA ILE A 162 -4.73 2.01 -11.95
C ILE A 162 -5.00 2.30 -13.43
N VAL A 163 -5.48 3.50 -13.70
CA VAL A 163 -5.68 4.01 -15.06
C VAL A 163 -4.36 4.59 -15.55
N ASN A 164 -3.79 3.97 -16.59
CA ASN A 164 -2.66 4.52 -17.32
C ASN A 164 -3.16 5.38 -18.48
N PHE A 165 -2.84 6.67 -18.50
CA PHE A 165 -3.23 7.56 -19.59
C PHE A 165 -2.47 7.31 -20.90
N ASN A 166 -1.39 6.53 -20.86
CA ASN A 166 -0.62 6.13 -22.04
C ASN A 166 -1.36 5.16 -22.96
N THR A 167 -2.49 4.58 -22.52
CA THR A 167 -3.32 3.68 -23.34
C THR A 167 -4.57 4.35 -23.88
N CYS A 168 -4.71 5.68 -23.70
CA CYS A 168 -5.77 6.44 -24.35
C CYS A 168 -5.37 6.71 -25.80
N GLN A 169 -6.00 6.03 -26.76
CA GLN A 169 -5.96 6.47 -28.15
C GLN A 169 -6.84 7.71 -28.27
N GLY A 170 -6.23 8.83 -28.64
CA GLY A 170 -6.92 10.09 -28.92
C GLY A 170 -7.69 10.05 -30.23
#